data_AF-A0A3L7P289-F1
#
_entry.id   AF-A0A3L7P289-F1
#
_cell.length_a   1.000
_cell.length_b   1.000
_cell.length_c   1.000
_cell.angle_alpha   90.00
_cell.angle_beta   90.00
_cell.angle_gamma   90.00
#
_symmetry.space_group_name_H-M   'P 1'
#
loop_
_entity.id
_entity.type
_entity.pdbx_description
1 polymer ?
#
loop_
_entity_poly.entity_id
_entity_poly.type
_entity_poly.pdbx_seq_one_letter_code
_entity_poly.pdbx_strand_id
1 'polypeptide(L)'
;MRLLTLGASPAAACQKVGVSITAVLVTMDQSAAFRKRMDRVPDLLSQNVAASLYQAAMKGSVTAQTFYLKNLPPPEWDVGDAEHDSPESKEFQNLTVDQLQELDADESDQFEDLE
;
A
#
# COMPACT_ATOMS: atom_id res chain seq x y z
N MET A 1 -4.24 -0.06 28.15
CA MET A 1 -4.04 -0.70 26.83
C MET A 1 -5.02 -0.25 25.75
N ARG A 2 -6.33 -0.14 26.02
CA ARG A 2 -7.34 0.18 24.99
C ARG A 2 -7.06 1.43 24.13
N LEU A 3 -6.50 2.50 24.72
CA LEU A 3 -6.18 3.72 23.97
C LEU A 3 -5.06 3.51 22.93
N LEU A 4 -4.04 2.75 23.29
CA LEU A 4 -2.91 2.46 22.40
C LEU A 4 -3.34 1.61 21.22
N THR A 5 -4.20 0.60 21.45
CA THR A 5 -4.74 -0.25 20.39
C THR A 5 -5.71 0.49 19.45
N LEU A 6 -6.19 1.68 19.83
CA LEU A 6 -7.04 2.53 18.99
C LEU A 6 -6.23 3.57 18.18
N GLY A 7 -4.90 3.49 18.20
CA GLY A 7 -4.02 4.40 17.45
C GLY A 7 -3.64 5.68 18.19
N ALA A 8 -3.98 5.81 19.48
CA ALA A 8 -3.46 6.93 20.26
C ALA A 8 -1.94 6.79 20.42
N SER A 9 -1.20 7.88 20.22
CA SER A 9 0.23 7.89 20.47
C SER A 9 0.52 7.54 21.94
N PRO A 10 1.68 6.93 22.26
CA PRO A 10 2.04 6.61 23.64
C PRO A 10 1.93 7.81 24.58
N ALA A 11 2.37 8.99 24.14
CA ALA A 11 2.28 10.22 24.92
C ALA A 11 0.82 10.63 25.18
N ALA A 12 -0.05 10.59 24.16
CA ALA A 12 -1.46 10.93 24.31
C ALA A 12 -2.22 9.92 25.18
N ALA A 13 -1.89 8.62 25.06
CA ALA A 13 -2.47 7.58 25.91
C ALA A 13 -2.04 7.75 27.38
N CYS A 14 -0.77 8.07 27.63
CA CYS A 14 -0.23 8.35 28.96
C CYS A 14 -0.93 9.56 29.60
N GLN A 15 -1.08 10.66 28.86
CA GLN A 15 -1.77 11.87 29.32
C GLN A 15 -3.23 11.59 29.69
N LYS A 16 -3.95 10.82 28.88
CA LYS A 16 -5.36 10.46 29.14
C LYS A 16 -5.55 9.57 30.37
N VAL A 17 -4.55 8.76 30.73
CA VAL A 17 -4.60 7.85 31.89
C VAL A 17 -3.98 8.50 33.13
N GLY A 18 -3.39 9.68 33.01
CA GLY A 18 -2.74 10.39 34.12
C GLY A 18 -1.42 9.75 34.54
N VAL A 19 -0.74 9.04 33.64
CA VAL A 19 0.53 8.35 33.90
C VAL A 19 1.64 9.00 33.09
N SER A 20 2.83 9.14 33.67
CA SER A 20 4.00 9.64 32.93
C SER A 20 4.51 8.60 31.93
N ILE A 21 4.94 9.05 30.76
CA ILE A 21 5.62 8.20 29.78
C ILE A 21 6.87 7.53 30.36
N THR A 22 7.60 8.21 31.25
CA THR A 22 8.79 7.64 31.93
C THR A 22 8.41 6.49 32.84
N ALA A 23 7.27 6.56 33.54
CA ALA A 23 6.78 5.47 34.38
C ALA A 23 6.42 4.24 33.54
N VAL A 24 5.88 4.44 32.34
CA VAL A 24 5.62 3.35 31.39
C VAL A 24 6.92 2.70 30.93
N LEU A 25 7.94 3.48 30.55
CA LEU A 25 9.24 2.95 30.13
C LEU A 25 9.91 2.15 31.25
N VAL A 26 9.96 2.69 32.46
CA VAL A 26 10.50 2.00 33.64
C VAL A 26 9.74 0.69 33.91
N THR A 27 8.41 0.70 33.77
CA THR A 27 7.60 -0.51 33.93
C THR A 27 7.88 -1.54 32.82
N MET A 28 8.17 -1.11 31.59
CA MET A 28 8.59 -2.00 30.51
C MET A 28 9.94 -2.65 30.79
N ASP A 29 10.84 -1.98 31.50
CA ASP A 29 12.14 -2.53 31.90
C ASP A 29 12.04 -3.50 33.08
N GLN A 30 11.14 -3.21 34.02
CA GLN A 30 11.00 -3.99 35.25
C GLN A 30 10.04 -5.18 35.11
N SER A 31 9.13 -5.16 34.13
CA SER A 31 8.10 -6.19 33.96
C SER A 31 8.08 -6.77 32.56
N ALA A 32 8.65 -7.96 32.40
CA ALA A 32 8.61 -8.72 31.14
C ALA A 32 7.17 -8.99 30.66
N ALA A 33 6.23 -9.23 31.59
CA ALA A 33 4.82 -9.45 31.26
C ALA A 33 4.12 -8.17 30.76
N PHE A 34 4.55 -6.99 31.23
CA PHE A 34 4.06 -5.73 30.69
C PHE A 34 4.65 -5.44 29.31
N ARG A 35 5.98 -5.62 29.15
CA ARG A 35 6.68 -5.49 27.86
C ARG A 35 6.05 -6.35 26.78
N LYS A 36 5.86 -7.65 27.03
CA LYS A 36 5.21 -8.58 26.08
C LYS A 36 3.81 -8.14 25.63
N ARG A 37 3.06 -7.44 26.48
CA ARG A 37 1.75 -6.91 26.11
C ARG A 37 1.87 -5.62 25.29
N MET A 38 2.86 -4.78 25.58
CA MET A 38 3.16 -3.59 24.79
C MET A 38 3.70 -3.94 23.40
N ASP A 39 4.50 -5.00 23.29
CA ASP A 39 5.07 -5.45 22.01
C ASP A 39 4.00 -5.94 21.01
N ARG A 40 2.80 -6.28 21.49
CA ARG A 40 1.65 -6.65 20.64
C ARG A 40 0.86 -5.47 20.11
N VAL A 41 1.08 -4.27 20.65
CA VAL A 41 0.35 -3.06 20.23
C VAL A 41 0.61 -2.73 18.76
N PRO A 42 1.87 -2.73 18.25
CA PRO A 42 2.13 -2.49 16.84
C PRO A 42 1.41 -3.46 15.89
N ASP A 43 1.35 -4.76 16.22
CA ASP A 43 0.65 -5.76 15.41
C ASP A 43 -0.86 -5.48 15.30
N LEU A 44 -1.48 -5.04 16.40
CA LEU A 44 -2.89 -4.66 16.38
C LEU A 44 -3.12 -3.36 15.60
N LEU A 45 -2.18 -2.42 15.68
CA LEU A 45 -2.26 -1.17 14.94
C LEU A 45 -2.10 -1.39 13.44
N SER A 46 -1.19 -2.27 13.01
CA SER A 46 -1.03 -2.59 11.60
C SER A 46 -2.29 -3.23 11.02
N GLN A 47 -2.95 -4.12 11.77
CA GLN A 47 -4.24 -4.70 11.37
C GLN A 47 -5.35 -3.64 11.26
N ASN A 48 -5.40 -2.68 12.19
CA ASN A 48 -6.36 -1.58 12.10
C ASN A 48 -6.12 -0.68 10.88
N VAL A 49 -4.85 -0.40 10.55
CA VAL A 49 -4.49 0.34 9.34
C VAL A 49 -4.90 -0.43 8.10
N ALA A 50 -4.65 -1.75 8.04
CA ALA A 50 -5.07 -2.59 6.92
C ALA A 50 -6.60 -2.58 6.74
N ALA A 51 -7.37 -2.69 7.83
CA ALA A 51 -8.83 -2.61 7.78
C ALA A 51 -9.33 -1.23 7.31
N SER A 52 -8.72 -0.15 7.80
CA SER A 52 -9.05 1.22 7.40
C SER A 52 -8.72 1.48 5.93
N LEU A 53 -7.57 1.01 5.46
CA LEU A 53 -7.14 1.09 4.07
C LEU A 53 -8.13 0.37 3.14
N TYR A 54 -8.52 -0.86 3.49
CA TYR A 54 -9.53 -1.59 2.74
C TYR A 54 -10.86 -0.83 2.69
N GLN A 55 -11.34 -0.30 3.81
CA GLN A 55 -12.57 0.51 3.84
C GLN A 55 -12.46 1.78 2.99
N ALA A 56 -11.30 2.46 3.02
CA ALA A 56 -11.06 3.64 2.19
C ALA A 56 -11.07 3.28 0.70
N ALA A 57 -10.48 2.14 0.33
CA ALA A 57 -10.52 1.64 -1.04
C ALA A 57 -11.96 1.34 -1.49
N MET A 58 -12.75 0.66 -0.65
CA MET A 58 -14.17 0.38 -0.90
C MET A 58 -15.03 1.64 -1.03
N LYS A 59 -14.64 2.74 -0.36
CA LYS A 59 -15.33 4.04 -0.44
C LYS A 59 -14.92 4.88 -1.66
N GLY A 60 -14.04 4.38 -2.54
CA GLY A 60 -13.65 5.06 -3.77
C GLY A 60 -12.39 5.92 -3.66
N SER A 61 -11.58 5.78 -2.60
CA SER A 61 -10.28 6.45 -2.56
C SER A 61 -9.32 5.79 -3.56
N VAL A 62 -9.04 6.48 -4.66
CA VAL A 62 -8.14 5.99 -5.72
C VAL A 62 -6.76 5.62 -5.16
N THR A 63 -6.18 6.45 -4.30
CA THR A 63 -4.89 6.15 -3.66
C THR A 63 -4.94 4.84 -2.85
N ALA A 64 -6.02 4.61 -2.10
CA ALA A 64 -6.17 3.39 -1.32
C ALA A 64 -6.42 2.16 -2.21
N GLN A 65 -7.23 2.30 -3.27
CA GLN A 65 -7.46 1.24 -4.26
C GLN A 65 -6.18 0.83 -4.96
N THR A 66 -5.41 1.82 -5.46
CA THR A 66 -4.12 1.59 -6.11
C THR A 66 -3.15 0.89 -5.18
N PHE A 67 -3.01 1.36 -3.93
CA PHE A 67 -2.13 0.71 -2.96
C PHE A 67 -2.59 -0.72 -2.65
N TYR A 68 -3.90 -0.92 -2.43
CA TYR A 68 -4.46 -2.24 -2.09
C TYR A 68 -4.22 -3.24 -3.22
N LEU A 69 -4.57 -2.89 -4.46
CA LEU A 69 -4.46 -3.78 -5.62
C LEU A 69 -3.01 -4.08 -6.02
N LYS A 70 -2.08 -3.14 -5.78
CA LYS A 70 -0.64 -3.40 -5.99
C LYS A 70 -0.07 -4.44 -5.04
N ASN A 71 -0.56 -4.51 -3.81
CA ASN A 71 -0.04 -5.43 -2.78
C ASN A 71 -0.87 -6.72 -2.66
N LEU A 72 -2.14 -6.68 -3.06
CA LEU A 72 -3.10 -7.78 -3.01
C LEU A 72 -3.92 -7.80 -4.30
N PRO A 73 -3.28 -8.13 -5.45
CA PRO A 73 -3.99 -8.28 -6.71
C PRO A 73 -4.97 -9.46 -6.62
N PRO A 74 -6.15 -9.36 -7.27
CA PRO A 74 -7.03 -10.48 -7.46
C PRO A 74 -6.32 -11.71 -8.04
N PRO A 75 -6.71 -12.95 -7.66
CA PRO A 75 -6.02 -14.17 -8.09
C PRO A 75 -5.95 -14.38 -9.61
N GLU A 76 -6.91 -13.84 -10.34
CA GLU A 76 -6.98 -13.90 -11.80
C GLU A 76 -6.09 -12.86 -12.51
N TRP A 77 -5.51 -11.91 -11.77
CA TRP A 77 -4.55 -10.98 -12.34
C TRP A 77 -3.23 -11.69 -12.51
N ASP A 78 -2.80 -11.85 -13.76
CA ASP A 78 -1.45 -12.26 -14.10
C ASP A 78 -0.50 -11.10 -13.77
N VAL A 79 -0.22 -10.93 -12.48
CA VAL A 79 0.89 -10.13 -11.99
C VAL A 79 2.16 -10.93 -12.24
N GLY A 80 2.47 -11.15 -13.52
CA GLY A 80 3.79 -11.61 -13.93
C GLY A 80 4.83 -10.79 -13.19
N ASP A 81 5.85 -11.47 -12.65
CA ASP A 81 6.89 -10.93 -11.78
C ASP A 81 7.07 -9.43 -11.99
N ALA A 82 6.55 -8.63 -11.04
CA ALA A 82 6.63 -7.19 -11.09
C ALA A 82 8.06 -6.71 -10.81
N GLU A 83 8.99 -7.15 -11.66
CA GLU A 83 10.32 -6.67 -12.01
C GLU A 83 10.87 -7.51 -13.19
N HIS A 84 10.15 -7.62 -14.32
CA HIS A 84 10.76 -8.08 -15.57
C HIS A 84 10.19 -7.33 -16.77
N ASP A 85 10.84 -6.21 -17.09
CA ASP A 85 11.40 -5.98 -18.42
C ASP A 85 10.59 -6.58 -19.59
N SER A 86 9.34 -6.15 -19.74
CA SER A 86 8.43 -6.72 -20.71
C SER A 86 8.99 -6.50 -22.12
N PRO A 87 9.19 -7.55 -22.95
CA PRO A 87 9.80 -7.41 -24.27
C PRO A 87 9.00 -6.51 -25.21
N GLU A 88 7.67 -6.45 -25.05
CA GLU A 88 6.79 -5.54 -25.80
C GLU A 88 7.08 -4.06 -25.48
N SER A 89 7.50 -3.76 -24.25
CA SER A 89 7.85 -2.39 -23.86
C SER A 89 9.20 -1.96 -24.45
N LYS A 90 10.08 -2.90 -24.83
CA LYS A 90 11.39 -2.61 -25.43
C LYS A 90 11.32 -2.34 -26.93
N GLU A 91 10.29 -2.85 -27.59
CA GLU A 91 10.11 -2.72 -29.04
C GLU A 91 9.99 -1.25 -29.45
N PHE A 92 9.37 -0.42 -28.59
CA PHE A 92 9.15 1.00 -28.84
C PHE A 92 10.18 1.93 -28.17
N GLN A 93 11.11 1.40 -27.35
CA GLN A 93 12.05 2.21 -26.58
C GLN A 93 13.19 2.81 -27.42
N ASN A 94 13.45 2.24 -28.61
CA ASN A 94 14.53 2.68 -29.50
C ASN A 94 14.04 3.33 -30.80
N LEU A 95 12.73 3.55 -30.94
CA LEU A 95 12.18 4.21 -32.10
C LEU A 95 12.36 5.72 -31.97
N THR A 96 12.86 6.36 -33.03
CA THR A 96 12.83 7.82 -33.12
C THR A 96 11.39 8.28 -33.36
N VAL A 97 11.09 9.55 -33.03
CA VAL A 97 9.75 10.13 -33.22
C VAL A 97 9.26 9.97 -34.67
N ASP A 98 10.17 10.03 -35.64
CA ASP A 98 9.86 9.85 -37.06
C ASP A 98 9.42 8.40 -37.38
N GLN A 99 10.01 7.40 -36.72
CA GLN A 99 9.66 5.98 -36.93
C GLN A 99 8.35 5.59 -36.23
N LEU A 100 8.00 6.29 -35.15
CA LEU A 100 6.69 6.13 -34.49
C LEU A 100 5.55 6.66 -35.37
N GLN A 101 5.78 7.69 -36.19
CA GLN A 101 4.75 8.21 -37.10
C GLN A 101 4.50 7.30 -38.31
N GLU A 102 5.48 6.51 -38.76
CA GLU A 102 5.28 5.55 -39.85
C GLU A 102 4.44 4.34 -39.42
N LEU A 103 4.52 3.91 -38.16
CA LEU A 103 3.70 2.81 -37.62
C LEU A 103 2.22 3.20 -37.46
N ASP A 104 1.94 4.46 -37.11
CA ASP A 104 0.58 5.00 -36.98
C ASP A 104 -0.10 5.16 -38.37
N ALA A 105 0.71 5.34 -39.43
CA ALA A 105 0.24 5.45 -40.82
C ALA A 105 -0.12 4.09 -41.43
N ASP A 106 0.58 3.01 -41.06
CA ASP A 106 0.34 1.65 -41.59
C ASP A 106 -0.93 1.00 -41.01
N GLU A 107 -1.36 1.40 -39.80
CA GLU A 107 -2.64 0.97 -39.21
C GLU A 107 -3.84 1.78 -39.73
N SER A 108 -3.63 3.01 -40.20
CA SER A 108 -4.74 3.85 -40.72
C SER A 108 -5.21 3.40 -42.10
N ASP A 109 -4.34 2.81 -42.93
CA ASP A 109 -4.71 2.24 -44.24
C ASP A 109 -5.55 0.95 -44.13
N GLN A 110 -5.55 0.25 -42.98
CA GLN A 110 -6.36 -0.97 -42.79
C GLN A 110 -7.85 -0.70 -42.47
N PHE A 111 -8.23 0.54 -42.17
CA PHE A 111 -9.63 0.89 -41.86
C PHE A 111 -10.39 1.53 -43.02
N GLU A 112 -9.74 1.90 -44.13
CA GLU A 112 -10.41 2.50 -45.29
C GLU A 112 -11.06 1.48 -46.26
N ASP A 113 -10.74 0.19 -46.15
CA ASP A 113 -11.26 -0.86 -47.06
C ASP A 113 -12.59 -1.53 -46.58
N LEU A 114 -13.30 -0.94 -45.60
CA LEU A 114 -14.57 -1.48 -45.07
C LEU A 114 -15.82 -0.58 -45.24
N GLU A 115 -15.82 0.33 -46.23
CA GLU A 115 -17.07 0.98 -46.71
C GLU A 115 -17.51 0.53 -48.11
#